data_AF-A0A2A7H2B2-F1
#
_entry.id   AF-A0A2A7H2B2-F1
#
_cell.length_a   1.000
_cell.length_b   1.000
_cell.length_c   1.000
_cell.angle_alpha   90.00
_cell.angle_beta   90.00
_cell.angle_gamma   90.00
#
_symmetry.space_group_name_H-M   'P 1'
#
loop_
_entity.id
_entity.type
_entity.pdbx_description
1 polymer ?
#
loop_
_entity_poly.entity_id
_entity_poly.type
_entity_poly.pdbx_seq_one_letter_code
_entity_poly.pdbx_strand_id
1 'polypeptide(L)'
;MAMGCIVGWCQLCEDAVYEDEWEMDENNDFFHGKCFRIRGTRDGLRMQLAHSHKTCSKLQNEVEELRKQVKELEKEKRELGNRNMLDTLDQLKELVKNKKDN
;
A
#
# COMPACT_ATOMS: atom_id res chain seq x y z
N MET A 1 47.72 15.54 -16.87
CA MET A 1 46.55 15.75 -15.99
C MET A 1 47.08 15.55 -14.59
N ALA A 2 47.15 16.62 -13.78
CA ALA A 2 47.60 16.46 -12.40
C ALA A 2 46.52 15.65 -11.68
N MET A 3 46.78 14.37 -11.39
CA MET A 3 45.96 13.66 -10.42
C MET A 3 46.25 14.35 -9.08
N GLY A 4 45.21 14.89 -8.42
CA GLY A 4 45.34 15.42 -7.07
C GLY A 4 45.86 14.35 -6.09
N CYS A 5 46.17 14.71 -4.85
CA CYS A 5 46.52 13.68 -3.87
C CYS A 5 45.30 12.78 -3.59
N ILE A 6 45.55 11.51 -3.26
CA ILE A 6 44.49 10.62 -2.77
C ILE A 6 44.12 11.07 -1.35
N VAL A 7 42.84 11.37 -1.13
CA VAL A 7 42.31 11.75 0.20
C VAL A 7 41.70 10.58 0.94
N GLY A 8 41.34 9.50 0.23
CA GLY A 8 40.73 8.33 0.84
C GLY A 8 40.21 7.33 -0.20
N TRP A 9 39.34 6.45 0.27
CA TRP A 9 38.71 5.39 -0.53
C TRP A 9 37.20 5.56 -0.49
N CYS A 10 36.55 5.44 -1.66
CA CYS A 10 35.12 5.62 -1.77
C CYS A 10 34.39 4.44 -1.15
N GLN A 11 33.56 4.67 -0.14
CA GLN A 11 32.78 3.60 0.51
C GLN A 11 31.65 3.01 -0.36
N LEU A 12 31.44 3.52 -1.58
CA LEU A 12 30.42 3.01 -2.49
C LEU A 12 30.98 2.08 -3.58
N CYS A 13 32.11 2.45 -4.19
CA CYS A 13 32.72 1.69 -5.29
C CYS A 13 34.10 1.15 -4.97
N GLU A 14 34.62 1.42 -3.77
CA GLU A 14 35.92 0.96 -3.28
C GLU A 14 37.14 1.49 -4.08
N ASP A 15 36.94 2.51 -4.91
CA ASP A 15 38.02 3.17 -5.66
C ASP A 15 38.60 4.37 -4.91
N ALA A 16 39.86 4.72 -5.22
CA ALA A 16 40.55 5.87 -4.66
C ALA A 16 39.83 7.18 -5.00
N VAL A 17 39.73 8.08 -4.02
CA VAL A 17 39.14 9.42 -4.17
C VAL A 17 40.25 10.46 -4.13
N TYR A 18 40.25 11.36 -5.11
CA TYR A 18 41.25 12.42 -5.22
C TYR A 18 40.75 13.76 -4.64
N GLU A 19 41.70 14.63 -4.25
CA GLU A 19 41.45 15.95 -3.63
C GLU A 19 40.48 16.86 -4.40
N ASP A 20 40.36 16.68 -5.72
CA ASP A 20 39.55 17.51 -6.60
C ASP A 20 38.12 17.00 -6.84
N GLU A 21 37.77 15.82 -6.33
CA GLU A 21 36.49 15.16 -6.62
C GLU A 21 35.78 14.54 -5.40
N TRP A 22 36.28 14.78 -4.19
CA TRP A 22 35.71 14.20 -2.98
C TRP A 22 34.51 14.98 -2.45
N GLU A 23 33.57 14.23 -1.87
CA GLU A 23 32.52 14.68 -0.97
C GLU A 23 32.61 13.84 0.30
N MET A 24 32.26 14.42 1.44
CA MET A 24 32.31 13.73 2.74
C MET A 24 30.92 13.74 3.38
N ASP A 25 30.52 12.61 3.96
CA ASP A 25 29.25 12.53 4.70
C ASP A 25 29.41 12.90 6.19
N GLU A 26 28.30 12.81 6.92
CA GLU A 26 28.24 13.12 8.36
C GLU A 26 29.10 12.17 9.23
N ASN A 27 29.53 11.02 8.69
CA ASN A 27 30.38 10.03 9.37
C ASN A 27 31.86 10.18 9.03
N ASN A 28 32.23 11.25 8.33
CA ASN A 28 33.56 11.45 7.75
C ASN A 28 33.96 10.39 6.71
N ASP A 29 32.99 9.77 6.03
CA ASP A 29 33.28 8.82 4.96
C ASP A 29 33.52 9.57 3.64
N PHE A 30 34.58 9.20 2.91
CA PHE A 30 34.92 9.78 1.62
C PHE A 30 34.15 9.12 0.47
N PHE A 31 33.69 9.94 -0.48
CA PHE A 31 33.04 9.49 -1.70
C PHE A 31 33.49 10.33 -2.90
N HIS A 32 33.51 9.73 -4.09
CA HIS A 32 33.46 10.54 -5.31
C HIS A 32 32.16 11.35 -5.33
N GLY A 33 32.19 12.59 -5.82
CA GLY A 33 30.97 13.41 -5.89
C GLY A 33 29.83 12.77 -6.68
N LYS A 34 30.15 11.95 -7.70
CA LYS A 34 29.16 11.13 -8.42
C LYS A 34 28.56 10.04 -7.53
N CYS A 35 29.40 9.31 -6.80
CA CYS A 35 28.99 8.26 -5.88
C CYS A 35 28.11 8.82 -4.75
N PHE A 36 28.46 9.99 -4.20
CA PHE A 36 27.69 10.68 -3.18
C PHE A 36 26.26 11.01 -3.67
N ARG A 37 26.13 11.57 -4.87
CA ARG A 37 24.82 11.88 -5.48
C ARG A 37 23.98 10.62 -5.77
N ILE A 38 24.62 9.54 -6.22
CA ILE A 38 23.95 8.26 -6.46
C ILE A 38 23.39 7.70 -5.15
N ARG A 39 24.18 7.70 -4.07
CA ARG A 39 23.74 7.28 -2.74
C ARG A 39 22.53 8.10 -2.27
N GLY A 40 22.61 9.43 -2.33
CA GLY A 40 21.50 10.31 -1.93
C GLY A 40 20.21 10.02 -2.72
N THR A 41 20.32 9.82 -4.04
CA THR A 41 19.18 9.47 -4.90
C THR A 41 18.60 8.10 -4.52
N ARG A 42 19.46 7.09 -4.32
CA ARG A 42 19.06 5.74 -3.90
C ARG A 42 18.32 5.77 -2.57
N ASP A 43 18.83 6.52 -1.60
CA ASP A 43 18.25 6.60 -0.26
C ASP A 43 16.88 7.32 -0.32
N GLY A 44 16.75 8.37 -1.14
CA GLY A 44 15.47 9.02 -1.43
C GLY A 44 14.44 8.07 -2.08
N LEU A 45 14.84 7.31 -3.09
CA LEU A 45 13.99 6.30 -3.73
C LEU A 45 13.58 5.19 -2.75
N ARG A 46 14.50 4.76 -1.86
CA ARG A 46 14.21 3.77 -0.83
C ARG A 46 13.15 4.28 0.16
N MET A 47 13.23 5.55 0.57
CA MET A 47 12.20 6.16 1.42
C MET A 47 10.84 6.22 0.72
N GLN A 48 10.81 6.62 -0.55
CA GLN A 48 9.57 6.65 -1.34
C GLN A 48 8.97 5.25 -1.49
N LEU A 49 9.79 4.23 -1.74
CA LEU A 49 9.36 2.84 -1.85
C LEU A 49 8.76 2.35 -0.51
N ALA A 50 9.43 2.63 0.61
CA ALA A 50 8.93 2.28 1.94
C ALA A 50 7.58 2.96 2.26
N HIS A 51 7.42 4.23 1.87
CA HIS A 51 6.15 4.94 2.00
C HIS A 51 5.06 4.31 1.12
N SER A 52 5.36 4.01 -0.13
CA SER A 52 4.43 3.35 -1.06
C SER A 52 3.96 1.99 -0.53
N HIS A 53 4.87 1.15 -0.02
CA HIS A 53 4.52 -0.12 0.60
C HIS A 53 3.56 0.04 1.78
N LYS A 54 3.78 1.01 2.67
CA LYS A 54 2.86 1.29 3.77
C LYS A 54 1.48 1.68 3.27
N THR A 55 1.40 2.53 2.24
CA THR A 55 0.13 2.93 1.63
C THR A 55 -0.58 1.76 0.97
N CYS A 56 0.14 0.91 0.21
CA CYS A 56 -0.44 -0.29 -0.38
C CYS A 56 -1.01 -1.23 0.69
N SER A 57 -0.29 -1.44 1.81
CA SER A 57 -0.77 -2.27 2.92
C SER A 57 -2.04 -1.70 3.55
N LYS A 58 -2.13 -0.38 3.74
CA LYS A 58 -3.37 0.27 4.22
C LYS A 58 -4.54 0.06 3.27
N LEU A 59 -4.32 0.31 1.97
CA LEU A 59 -5.36 0.13 0.95
C LEU A 59 -5.82 -1.32 0.84
N GLN A 60 -4.91 -2.29 0.98
CA GLN A 60 -5.27 -3.71 1.00
C GLN A 60 -6.21 -4.04 2.17
N ASN A 61 -5.93 -3.52 3.37
CA ASN A 61 -6.79 -3.71 4.53
C ASN A 61 -8.17 -3.06 4.33
N GLU A 62 -8.22 -1.85 3.77
CA GLU A 62 -9.48 -1.17 3.44
C GLU A 62 -10.32 -1.95 2.43
N VAL A 63 -9.68 -2.48 1.38
CA VAL A 63 -10.36 -3.35 0.39
C VAL A 63 -10.90 -4.62 1.04
N GLU A 64 -10.16 -5.23 1.97
CA GLU A 64 -10.63 -6.42 2.68
C GLU A 64 -11.84 -6.12 3.56
N GLU A 65 -11.84 -4.97 4.25
CA GLU A 65 -12.95 -4.55 5.09
C GLU A 65 -14.19 -4.24 4.26
N LEU A 66 -14.05 -3.52 3.15
CA LEU A 66 -15.14 -3.27 2.20
C LEU A 66 -15.70 -4.58 1.64
N ARG A 67 -14.86 -5.58 1.35
CA ARG A 67 -15.32 -6.91 0.91
C ARG A 67 -16.13 -7.62 1.99
N LYS A 68 -15.80 -7.47 3.27
CA LYS A 68 -16.60 -8.02 4.38
C LYS A 68 -17.95 -7.31 4.47
N GLN A 69 -17.97 -5.99 4.39
CA GLN A 69 -19.21 -5.20 4.41
C GLN A 69 -20.15 -5.58 3.26
N VAL A 70 -19.64 -5.75 2.05
CA VAL A 70 -20.44 -6.21 0.90
C VAL A 70 -21.06 -7.58 1.17
N LYS A 71 -20.31 -8.53 1.73
CA LYS A 71 -20.83 -9.87 2.06
C LYS A 71 -21.96 -9.81 3.09
N GLU A 72 -21.82 -8.97 4.11
CA GLU A 72 -22.87 -8.80 5.13
C GLU A 72 -24.13 -8.16 4.52
N LEU A 73 -23.97 -7.11 3.70
CA LEU A 73 -25.10 -6.50 2.99
C LEU A 73 -25.82 -7.47 2.04
N GLU A 74 -25.07 -8.33 1.34
CA GLU A 74 -25.66 -9.39 0.51
C GLU A 74 -26.44 -10.41 1.34
N LYS A 75 -25.94 -10.75 2.53
CA LYS A 75 -26.64 -11.65 3.45
C LYS A 75 -27.93 -11.01 3.96
N GLU A 76 -27.86 -9.76 4.42
CA GLU A 76 -29.03 -8.99 4.88
C GLU A 76 -30.08 -8.87 3.77
N LYS A 77 -29.66 -8.56 2.54
CA LYS A 77 -30.55 -8.53 1.37
C LYS A 77 -31.27 -9.86 1.13
N ARG A 78 -30.57 -11.00 1.26
CA ARG A 78 -31.19 -12.34 1.13
C ARG A 78 -32.21 -12.59 2.24
N GLU A 79 -31.88 -12.25 3.47
CA GLU A 79 -32.77 -12.44 4.62
C GLU A 79 -34.04 -11.61 4.51
N LEU A 80 -33.91 -10.34 4.11
CA LEU A 80 -35.06 -9.46 3.83
C LEU A 80 -35.93 -10.00 2.69
N GLY A 81 -35.30 -10.48 1.61
CA GLY A 81 -36.03 -11.10 0.50
C GLY A 81 -36.85 -12.32 0.94
N ASN A 82 -36.28 -13.17 1.79
CA ASN A 82 -36.98 -14.34 2.33
C ASN A 82 -38.13 -13.97 3.27
N ARG A 83 -37.96 -12.96 4.14
CA ARG A 83 -39.03 -12.47 5.01
C ARG A 83 -40.20 -11.92 4.22
N ASN A 84 -39.93 -11.05 3.24
CA ASN A 84 -40.98 -10.48 2.40
C ASN A 84 -41.77 -11.57 1.63
N MET A 85 -41.09 -12.66 1.24
CA MET A 85 -41.76 -13.80 0.58
C MET A 85 -42.66 -14.58 1.55
N LEU A 86 -42.24 -14.77 2.80
CA LEU A 86 -43.08 -15.39 3.83
C LEU A 86 -44.30 -14.54 4.15
N ASP A 87 -44.11 -13.23 4.33
CA ASP A 87 -45.20 -12.29 4.63
C ASP A 87 -46.25 -12.26 3.50
N THR A 88 -45.80 -12.28 2.24
CA THR A 88 -46.72 -12.34 1.08
C THR A 88 -47.44 -13.68 0.97
N LEU A 89 -46.78 -14.80 1.29
CA LEU A 89 -47.44 -16.11 1.34
C LEU A 89 -48.53 -16.17 2.42
N ASP A 90 -48.28 -15.60 3.59
CA ASP A 90 -49.26 -15.61 4.68
C ASP A 90 -50.46 -14.71 4.36
N GLN A 91 -50.24 -13.54 3.75
CA GLN A 91 -51.32 -12.70 3.22
C GLN A 91 -52.17 -13.45 2.17
N LEU A 92 -51.55 -14.19 1.26
CA LEU A 92 -52.27 -14.99 0.26
C LEU A 92 -53.10 -16.11 0.91
N LYS A 93 -52.58 -16.79 1.93
CA LYS A 93 -53.32 -17.83 2.66
C LYS A 93 -54.56 -17.25 3.34
N GLU A 94 -54.45 -16.08 3.98
CA GLU A 94 -55.61 -15.42 4.59
C GLU A 94 -56.67 -15.05 3.55
N LEU A 95 -56.27 -14.49 2.41
CA LEU A 95 -57.20 -14.16 1.32
C LEU A 95 -57.93 -15.40 0.77
N VAL A 96 -57.22 -16.53 0.64
CA VAL A 96 -57.83 -17.80 0.21
C VAL A 96 -58.81 -18.34 1.24
N LYS A 97 -58.49 -18.23 2.53
CA LYS A 97 -59.36 -18.67 3.63
C LYS A 97 -60.66 -17.86 3.65
N ASN A 98 -60.54 -16.53 3.59
CA ASN A 98 -61.69 -15.61 3.54
C ASN A 98 -62.57 -15.79 2.29
N LYS A 99 -62.01 -16.29 1.17
CA LYS A 99 -62.77 -16.64 -0.04
C LYS A 99 -63.50 -17.98 0.05
N LYS A 100 -63.09 -18.89 0.94
CA LYS A 100 -63.74 -20.20 1.13
C LYS A 100 -64.91 -20.13 2.11
N ASP A 101 -64.89 -19.14 3.00
CA ASP A 101 -65.90 -18.94 4.05
C ASP A 101 -67.07 -18.02 3.61
N ASN A 102 -67.02 -17.48 2.39
CA ASN A 102 -68.09 -16.73 1.70
C ASN A 102 -68.67 -17.57 0.55
#